data_AF-A0A9D3XI28-F1
#
_entry.id   AF-A0A9D3XI28-F1
#
_cell.length_a   1.000
_cell.length_b   1.000
_cell.length_c   1.000
_cell.angle_alpha   90.00
_cell.angle_beta   90.00
_cell.angle_gamma   90.00
#
_symmetry.space_group_name_H-M   'P 1'
#
loop_
_entity.id
_entity.type
_entity.pdbx_description
1 polymer ?
#
loop_
_entity_poly.entity_id
_entity_poly.type
_entity_poly.pdbx_seq_one_letter_code
_entity_poly.pdbx_strand_id
1 'polypeptide(L)'
;MPQAGLSGLVFPGPGAGIWGRSQPGLISFSVQGTVVVERWWKVPLSKEGRPPRLHPRRHRIYRLVEDTKTQPKGELEVILTQSVDNLGSRGDIVSVKKPLARNKLLLEGLAVYASPENKKMFEEEMRLRDEGKLERLQTQSGEKTVQFLRSCRLEVGMKNNVKWELNNEMVARHFLKNLNVFVTPHAVKLPDEPITRWGEYWCEVTVNGLDTVRVPMSVVNFMRPKTKRYKYWLAQQAASKG
;
A
#
# COMPACT_ATOMS: atom_id res chain seq x y z
N MET A 1 -11.32 -52.37 12.65
CA MET A 1 -11.89 -51.05 12.31
C MET A 1 -11.40 -50.63 10.94
N PRO A 2 -12.27 -50.42 9.94
CA PRO A 2 -11.89 -49.72 8.72
C PRO A 2 -12.68 -48.42 8.54
N GLN A 3 -11.97 -47.38 8.14
CA GLN A 3 -12.45 -46.02 7.91
C GLN A 3 -13.26 -45.94 6.61
N ALA A 4 -14.44 -45.32 6.66
CA ALA A 4 -15.30 -45.11 5.50
C ALA A 4 -14.85 -43.85 4.72
N GLY A 5 -14.46 -44.03 3.46
CA GLY A 5 -14.12 -42.93 2.55
C GLY A 5 -15.35 -42.15 2.10
N LEU A 6 -15.44 -40.89 2.51
CA LEU A 6 -16.39 -39.90 1.99
C LEU A 6 -15.93 -39.44 0.60
N SER A 7 -16.61 -39.92 -0.45
CA SER A 7 -16.46 -39.37 -1.81
C SER A 7 -17.47 -38.24 -2.02
N GLY A 8 -17.03 -37.00 -1.78
CA GLY A 8 -17.81 -35.80 -2.07
C GLY A 8 -17.91 -35.54 -3.57
N LEU A 9 -19.13 -35.56 -4.11
CA LEU A 9 -19.42 -35.09 -5.47
C LEU A 9 -19.65 -33.57 -5.42
N VAL A 10 -18.73 -32.82 -6.04
CA VAL A 10 -18.84 -31.37 -6.23
C VAL A 10 -19.75 -31.11 -7.42
N PHE A 11 -20.91 -30.50 -7.20
CA PHE A 11 -21.79 -30.04 -8.28
C PHE A 11 -21.68 -28.52 -8.43
N PRO A 12 -21.30 -27.99 -9.60
CA PRO A 12 -21.49 -26.58 -9.91
C PRO A 12 -23.00 -26.33 -10.05
N GLY A 13 -23.55 -25.42 -9.24
CA GLY A 13 -24.99 -25.10 -9.26
C GLY A 13 -25.45 -24.48 -10.60
N PRO A 14 -26.72 -24.62 -10.97
CA PRO A 14 -27.25 -24.09 -12.23
C PRO A 14 -27.34 -22.56 -12.16
N GLY A 15 -26.53 -21.88 -12.98
CA GLY A 15 -26.63 -20.44 -13.19
C GLY A 15 -27.86 -20.11 -14.04
N ALA A 16 -28.72 -19.23 -13.52
CA ALA A 16 -29.75 -18.59 -14.30
C ALA A 16 -29.10 -17.74 -15.40
N GLY A 17 -29.42 -18.03 -16.66
CA GLY A 17 -28.96 -17.28 -17.81
C GLY A 17 -29.61 -15.91 -17.86
N ILE A 18 -28.79 -14.86 -17.80
CA ILE A 18 -29.11 -13.54 -18.34
C ILE A 18 -27.99 -13.20 -19.30
N TRP A 19 -28.33 -13.08 -20.59
CA TRP A 19 -27.44 -12.63 -21.64
C TRP A 19 -27.14 -11.14 -21.42
N GLY A 20 -26.03 -10.86 -20.74
CA GLY A 20 -25.48 -9.52 -20.54
C GLY A 20 -24.17 -9.39 -21.29
N ARG A 21 -24.18 -8.57 -22.35
CA ARG A 21 -23.05 -8.11 -23.16
C ARG A 21 -21.79 -7.90 -22.30
N SER A 22 -20.76 -8.74 -22.49
CA SER A 22 -19.47 -8.59 -21.81
C SER A 22 -18.76 -7.34 -22.33
N GLN A 23 -18.56 -6.36 -21.43
CA GLN A 23 -17.49 -5.38 -21.60
C GLN A 23 -16.15 -6.10 -21.34
N PRO A 24 -15.13 -5.91 -22.18
CA PRO A 24 -13.79 -6.42 -21.89
C PRO A 24 -13.15 -5.53 -20.83
N GLY A 25 -12.83 -6.08 -19.65
CA GLY A 25 -11.99 -5.36 -18.68
C GLY A 25 -12.11 -5.72 -17.20
N LEU A 26 -13.12 -6.49 -16.79
CA LEU A 26 -13.25 -6.90 -15.39
C LEU A 26 -13.31 -8.42 -15.30
N ILE A 27 -12.19 -9.03 -14.90
CA ILE A 27 -12.15 -10.44 -14.49
C ILE A 27 -12.93 -10.54 -13.18
N SER A 28 -14.25 -10.76 -13.26
CA SER A 28 -15.06 -11.07 -12.10
C SER A 28 -14.77 -12.51 -11.68
N PHE A 29 -13.90 -12.70 -10.70
CA PHE A 29 -13.77 -13.99 -10.01
C PHE A 29 -15.06 -14.21 -9.20
N SER A 30 -16.08 -14.79 -9.82
CA SER A 30 -17.27 -15.22 -9.09
C SER A 30 -16.85 -16.28 -8.08
N VAL A 31 -16.94 -15.96 -6.79
CA VAL A 31 -16.76 -16.93 -5.71
C VAL A 31 -17.98 -17.85 -5.74
N GLN A 32 -17.95 -18.85 -6.63
CA GLN A 32 -18.93 -19.92 -6.63
C GLN A 32 -18.69 -20.72 -5.35
N GLY A 33 -19.55 -20.52 -4.35
CA GLY A 33 -19.50 -21.33 -3.15
C GLY A 33 -20.01 -22.74 -3.44
N THR A 34 -19.38 -23.72 -2.79
CA THR A 34 -19.68 -25.14 -2.93
C THR A 34 -20.81 -25.54 -1.99
N VAL A 35 -21.78 -26.28 -2.51
CA VAL A 35 -22.84 -26.91 -1.69
C VAL A 35 -22.48 -28.38 -1.53
N VAL A 36 -22.21 -28.80 -0.31
CA VAL A 36 -21.88 -30.18 0.04
C VAL A 36 -23.17 -30.90 0.42
N VAL A 37 -23.47 -31.98 -0.30
CA VAL A 37 -24.67 -32.78 -0.09
C VAL A 37 -24.32 -34.26 0.12
N GLU A 38 -25.09 -34.91 0.98
CA GLU A 38 -25.03 -36.37 1.15
C GLU A 38 -26.27 -37.02 0.51
N ARG A 39 -26.14 -38.26 0.04
CA ARG A 39 -27.30 -39.00 -0.47
C ARG A 39 -28.15 -39.47 0.71
N TRP A 40 -29.47 -39.29 0.61
CA TRP A 40 -30.41 -39.73 1.65
C TRP A 40 -30.38 -41.24 1.87
N TRP A 41 -30.15 -42.00 0.80
CA TRP A 41 -30.08 -43.47 0.83
C TRP A 41 -28.63 -43.94 0.62
N LYS A 42 -28.17 -44.86 1.48
CA LYS A 42 -26.85 -45.47 1.37
C LYS A 42 -26.74 -46.29 0.07
N VAL A 43 -25.64 -46.10 -0.66
CA VAL A 43 -25.36 -46.84 -1.90
C VAL A 43 -24.68 -48.17 -1.52
N PRO A 44 -25.16 -49.34 -2.01
CA PRO A 44 -24.52 -50.62 -1.73
C PRO A 44 -23.13 -50.67 -2.37
N LEU A 45 -22.17 -51.25 -1.64
CA LEU A 45 -20.80 -51.43 -2.11
C LEU A 45 -20.77 -52.34 -3.34
N SER A 46 -20.08 -51.89 -4.39
CA SER A 46 -19.73 -52.73 -5.53
C SER A 46 -18.53 -53.60 -5.21
N LYS A 47 -18.30 -54.62 -6.05
CA LYS A 47 -17.03 -55.36 -6.04
C LYS A 47 -15.87 -54.40 -6.31
N GLU A 48 -14.71 -54.72 -5.75
CA GLU A 48 -13.49 -53.95 -5.94
C GLU A 48 -13.17 -53.75 -7.43
N GLY A 49 -12.77 -52.54 -7.81
CA GLY A 49 -12.53 -52.14 -9.19
C GLY A 49 -13.79 -51.92 -10.06
N ARG A 50 -15.00 -52.19 -9.55
CA ARG A 50 -16.26 -51.91 -10.27
C ARG A 50 -16.96 -50.68 -9.70
N PRO A 51 -17.56 -49.82 -10.53
CA PRO A 51 -18.34 -48.68 -10.05
C PRO A 51 -19.62 -49.14 -9.33
N PRO A 52 -20.11 -48.37 -8.35
CA PRO A 52 -21.34 -48.69 -7.63
C PRO A 52 -22.56 -48.56 -8.54
N ARG A 53 -23.49 -49.53 -8.43
CA ARG A 53 -24.77 -49.48 -9.16
C ARG A 53 -25.74 -48.55 -8.43
N LEU A 54 -26.12 -47.45 -9.08
CA LEU A 54 -27.02 -46.45 -8.52
C LEU A 54 -28.48 -46.73 -8.92
N HIS A 55 -29.38 -46.74 -7.94
CA HIS A 55 -30.81 -46.78 -8.23
C HIS A 55 -31.26 -45.41 -8.78
N PRO A 56 -31.85 -45.32 -9.99
CA PRO A 56 -32.09 -44.04 -10.68
C PRO A 56 -32.95 -43.03 -9.90
N ARG A 57 -33.92 -43.50 -9.11
CA ARG A 57 -34.79 -42.65 -8.28
C ARG A 57 -34.25 -42.41 -6.86
N ARG A 58 -34.00 -43.48 -6.09
CA ARG A 58 -33.59 -43.39 -4.67
C ARG A 58 -32.29 -42.60 -4.48
N HIS A 59 -31.24 -42.90 -5.25
CA HIS A 59 -29.91 -42.32 -4.98
C HIS A 59 -29.71 -40.92 -5.57
N ARG A 60 -30.73 -40.32 -6.19
CA ARG A 60 -30.72 -38.91 -6.64
C ARG A 60 -31.37 -37.96 -5.61
N ILE A 61 -31.80 -38.48 -4.47
CA ILE A 61 -32.32 -37.68 -3.36
C ILE A 61 -31.14 -37.34 -2.46
N TYR A 62 -30.94 -36.04 -2.24
CA TYR A 62 -29.83 -35.49 -1.47
C TYR A 62 -30.32 -34.73 -0.24
N ARG A 63 -29.51 -34.72 0.81
CA ARG A 63 -29.66 -33.88 1.99
C ARG A 63 -28.52 -32.85 2.00
N LEU A 64 -28.85 -31.59 2.24
CA LEU A 64 -27.85 -30.55 2.44
C LEU A 64 -27.07 -30.83 3.73
N VAL A 65 -25.75 -30.88 3.63
CA VAL A 65 -24.85 -31.07 4.78
C VAL A 65 -24.24 -29.73 5.15
N GLU A 66 -23.51 -29.11 4.21
CA GLU A 66 -22.80 -27.86 4.44
C GLU A 66 -22.86 -26.96 3.21
N ASP A 67 -23.02 -25.66 3.42
CA ASP A 67 -22.83 -24.65 2.39
C ASP A 67 -21.56 -23.84 2.70
N THR A 68 -20.56 -23.92 1.83
CA THR A 68 -19.29 -23.19 2.01
C THR A 68 -19.50 -21.68 1.92
N LYS A 69 -20.62 -21.21 1.35
CA LYS A 69 -20.95 -19.78 1.26
C LYS A 69 -21.12 -19.11 2.62
N THR A 70 -21.70 -19.83 3.59
CA THR A 70 -22.01 -19.32 4.92
C THR A 70 -20.84 -19.45 5.89
N GLN A 71 -19.81 -20.22 5.53
CA GLN A 71 -18.63 -20.39 6.37
C GLN A 71 -17.80 -19.10 6.44
N PRO A 72 -17.22 -18.75 7.61
CA PRO A 72 -16.37 -17.57 7.74
C PRO A 72 -15.14 -17.72 6.85
N LYS A 73 -14.85 -16.68 6.06
CA LYS A 73 -13.73 -16.69 5.13
C LYS A 73 -12.45 -16.37 5.89
N GLY A 74 -11.51 -17.32 5.90
CA GLY A 74 -10.16 -17.08 6.41
C GLY A 74 -9.36 -16.06 5.58
N GLU A 75 -8.28 -15.58 6.17
CA GLU A 75 -7.32 -14.67 5.55
C GLU A 75 -6.37 -15.43 4.60
N LEU A 76 -5.55 -14.69 3.87
CA LEU A 76 -4.55 -15.20 2.94
C LEU A 76 -3.21 -14.51 3.21
N GLU A 77 -2.18 -15.32 3.41
CA GLU A 77 -0.80 -14.86 3.54
C GLU A 77 -0.20 -14.57 2.17
N VAL A 78 0.37 -13.38 2.01
CA VAL A 78 1.09 -12.93 0.82
C VAL A 78 2.38 -12.21 1.22
N ILE A 79 3.37 -12.24 0.35
CA ILE A 79 4.64 -11.53 0.50
C ILE A 79 4.58 -10.28 -0.37
N LEU A 80 4.84 -9.10 0.20
CA LEU A 80 4.83 -7.85 -0.54
C LEU A 80 6.09 -7.71 -1.40
N THR A 81 5.90 -7.42 -2.68
CA THR A 81 7.02 -7.11 -3.61
C THR A 81 7.36 -5.63 -3.59
N GLN A 82 6.40 -4.77 -3.25
CA GLN A 82 6.58 -3.33 -3.18
C GLN A 82 6.05 -2.81 -1.85
N SER A 83 6.52 -1.63 -1.44
CA SER A 83 5.98 -0.93 -0.28
C SER A 83 4.53 -0.54 -0.57
N VAL A 84 3.59 -0.98 0.28
CA VAL A 84 2.17 -0.65 0.12
C VAL A 84 1.66 0.07 1.35
N ASP A 85 0.95 1.18 1.12
CA ASP A 85 0.34 1.97 2.18
C ASP A 85 -0.55 1.15 3.11
N ASN A 86 -0.30 1.32 4.42
CA ASN A 86 -1.01 0.66 5.53
C ASN A 86 -0.87 -0.87 5.61
N LEU A 87 -0.10 -1.50 4.73
CA LEU A 87 0.17 -2.96 4.79
C LEU A 87 1.58 -3.26 5.28
N GLY A 88 2.61 -2.67 4.66
CA GLY A 88 3.99 -2.98 4.99
C GLY A 88 4.99 -2.55 3.92
N SER A 89 6.23 -2.94 4.14
CA SER A 89 7.35 -2.70 3.22
C SER A 89 7.58 -3.93 2.33
N ARG A 90 8.42 -3.78 1.30
CA ARG A 90 8.85 -4.91 0.47
C ARG A 90 9.48 -6.02 1.33
N GLY A 91 9.08 -7.26 1.08
CA GLY A 91 9.59 -8.47 1.75
C GLY A 91 8.73 -8.92 2.93
N ASP A 92 7.80 -8.08 3.41
CA ASP A 92 6.97 -8.42 4.56
C ASP A 92 5.92 -9.49 4.21
N ILE A 93 5.74 -10.45 5.12
CA ILE A 93 4.67 -11.45 5.05
C ILE A 93 3.44 -10.87 5.75
N VAL A 94 2.36 -10.63 5.01
CA VAL A 94 1.13 -10.03 5.52
C VAL A 94 -0.07 -10.97 5.33
N SER A 95 -0.89 -11.08 6.38
CA SER A 95 -2.19 -11.78 6.33
C SER A 95 -3.28 -10.78 5.98
N VAL A 96 -3.94 -10.98 4.84
CA VAL A 96 -4.96 -10.05 4.33
C VAL A 96 -6.23 -10.79 3.90
N LYS A 97 -7.34 -10.05 3.76
CA LYS A 97 -8.58 -10.62 3.24
C LYS A 97 -8.39 -11.10 1.79
N LYS A 98 -8.89 -12.30 1.49
CA LYS A 98 -8.80 -12.93 0.15
C LYS A 98 -9.18 -12.02 -1.04
N PRO A 99 -10.25 -11.19 -0.97
CA PRO A 99 -10.58 -10.29 -2.08
C PRO A 99 -9.54 -9.19 -2.30
N LEU A 100 -8.97 -8.64 -1.22
CA LEU A 100 -7.93 -7.61 -1.32
C LEU A 100 -6.65 -8.19 -1.93
N ALA A 101 -6.26 -9.40 -1.50
CA ALA A 101 -5.11 -10.09 -2.08
C ALA A 101 -5.31 -10.36 -3.57
N ARG A 102 -6.43 -10.97 -3.98
CA ARG A 102 -6.64 -11.40 -5.37
C ARG A 102 -6.89 -10.25 -6.33
N ASN A 103 -7.76 -9.31 -5.96
CA ASN A 103 -8.22 -8.28 -6.90
C ASN A 103 -7.27 -7.09 -6.99
N LYS A 104 -6.49 -6.84 -5.93
CA LYS A 104 -5.55 -5.71 -5.89
C LYS A 104 -4.11 -6.21 -5.89
N LEU A 105 -3.66 -6.84 -4.80
CA LEU A 105 -2.22 -7.08 -4.59
C LEU A 105 -1.61 -8.03 -5.62
N LEU A 106 -2.27 -9.16 -5.91
CA LEU A 106 -1.79 -10.15 -6.87
C LEU A 106 -2.02 -9.72 -8.32
N LEU A 107 -3.14 -9.04 -8.59
CA LEU A 107 -3.48 -8.57 -9.94
C LEU A 107 -2.53 -7.46 -10.40
N GLU A 108 -2.21 -6.52 -9.52
CA GLU A 108 -1.29 -5.40 -9.78
C GLU A 108 0.20 -5.82 -9.63
N GLY A 109 0.48 -7.05 -9.18
CA GLY A 109 1.85 -7.54 -8.96
C GLY A 109 2.57 -6.94 -7.74
N LEU A 110 1.82 -6.31 -6.82
CA LEU A 110 2.31 -5.73 -5.56
C LEU A 110 2.62 -6.78 -4.50
N ALA A 111 2.16 -8.02 -4.68
CA ALA A 111 2.45 -9.13 -3.79
C ALA A 111 2.55 -10.45 -4.57
N VAL A 112 3.16 -11.45 -3.92
CA VAL A 112 3.24 -12.82 -4.40
C VAL A 112 2.72 -13.78 -3.31
N TYR A 113 2.24 -14.96 -3.70
CA TYR A 113 1.86 -15.99 -2.74
C TYR A 113 3.03 -16.38 -1.83
N ALA A 114 2.72 -16.59 -0.55
CA ALA A 114 3.66 -17.02 0.47
C ALA A 114 3.99 -18.53 0.38
N SER A 115 4.45 -18.98 -0.79
CA SER A 115 4.94 -20.35 -1.00
C SER A 115 6.29 -20.54 -0.29
N PRO A 116 6.65 -21.78 0.12
CA PRO A 116 7.93 -22.03 0.79
C PRO A 116 9.14 -21.69 -0.10
N GLU A 117 9.01 -21.80 -1.41
CA GLU A 117 10.03 -21.38 -2.37
C GLU A 117 10.20 -19.87 -2.39
N ASN A 118 9.09 -19.12 -2.49
CA ASN A 118 9.13 -17.66 -2.49
C ASN A 118 9.67 -17.12 -1.16
N LYS A 119 9.30 -17.73 -0.02
CA LYS A 119 9.82 -17.34 1.29
C LYS A 119 11.35 -17.41 1.32
N LYS A 120 11.94 -18.52 0.85
CA LYS A 120 13.41 -18.67 0.76
C LYS A 120 14.05 -17.63 -0.16
N MET A 121 13.47 -17.40 -1.33
CA MET A 121 13.97 -16.38 -2.27
C MET A 121 14.02 -14.98 -1.64
N PHE A 122 12.96 -14.59 -0.92
CA PHE A 122 12.91 -13.29 -0.24
C PHE A 122 13.83 -13.23 0.99
N GLU A 123 13.97 -14.32 1.74
CA GLU A 123 14.94 -14.41 2.84
C GLU A 123 16.38 -14.24 2.34
N GLU A 124 16.73 -14.87 1.22
CA GLU A 124 18.03 -14.70 0.58
C GLU A 124 18.23 -13.27 0.04
N GLU A 125 17.22 -12.69 -0.62
CA GLU A 125 17.26 -11.28 -1.06
C GLU A 125 17.50 -10.34 0.12
N MET A 126 16.77 -10.53 1.23
CA MET A 126 16.93 -9.72 2.44
C MET A 126 18.32 -9.88 3.04
N ARG A 127 18.85 -11.11 3.11
CA ARG A 127 20.21 -11.35 3.60
C ARG A 127 21.26 -10.62 2.74
N LEU A 128 21.15 -10.71 1.41
CA LEU A 128 22.05 -10.02 0.50
C LEU A 128 21.95 -8.49 0.61
N ARG A 129 20.75 -7.96 0.89
CA ARG A 129 20.53 -6.53 1.12
C ARG A 129 21.14 -6.07 2.45
N ASP A 130 21.01 -6.86 3.51
CA ASP A 130 21.63 -6.58 4.81
C ASP A 130 23.16 -6.65 4.77
N GLU A 131 23.71 -7.57 3.96
CA GLU A 131 25.13 -7.65 3.62
C GLU A 131 25.62 -6.46 2.77
N GLY A 132 24.72 -5.60 2.28
CA GLY A 132 25.05 -4.41 1.46
C GLY A 132 25.44 -4.74 0.03
N LYS A 133 25.24 -5.98 -0.43
CA LYS A 133 25.49 -6.39 -1.83
C LYS A 133 24.40 -5.88 -2.79
N LEU A 134 23.24 -5.56 -2.24
CA LEU A 134 22.09 -5.05 -2.97
C LEU A 134 21.80 -3.60 -2.56
N GLU A 135 21.23 -2.82 -3.47
CA GLU A 135 20.86 -1.44 -3.19
C GLU A 135 19.86 -1.36 -2.03
N ARG A 136 20.11 -0.40 -1.14
CA ARG A 136 19.21 -0.07 -0.05
C ARG A 136 17.96 0.56 -0.63
N LEU A 137 16.82 -0.05 -0.37
CA LEU A 137 15.54 0.53 -0.72
C LEU A 137 15.15 1.60 0.28
N GLN A 138 14.46 2.62 -0.21
CA GLN A 138 13.79 3.60 0.64
C GLN A 138 12.78 2.89 1.55
N THR A 139 12.77 3.28 2.81
CA THR A 139 11.70 2.89 3.73
C THR A 139 10.40 3.57 3.29
N GLN A 140 9.24 2.95 3.52
CA GLN A 140 7.94 3.56 3.26
C GLN A 140 7.80 4.99 3.84
N SER A 141 8.31 5.20 5.06
CA SER A 141 8.32 6.54 5.69
C SER A 141 9.18 7.55 4.93
N GLY A 142 10.28 7.09 4.33
CA GLY A 142 11.15 7.88 3.48
C GLY A 142 10.44 8.31 2.20
N GLU A 143 9.81 7.38 1.49
CA GLU A 143 9.05 7.66 0.26
C GLU A 143 7.93 8.68 0.52
N LYS A 144 7.19 8.52 1.63
CA LYS A 144 6.16 9.50 2.05
C LYS A 144 6.75 10.87 2.33
N THR A 145 7.92 10.92 2.98
CA THR A 145 8.63 12.17 3.26
C THR A 145 9.07 12.83 1.96
N VAL A 146 9.59 12.06 1.00
CA VAL A 146 9.97 12.54 -0.34
C VAL A 146 8.76 13.12 -1.07
N GLN A 147 7.64 12.40 -1.08
CA GLN A 147 6.38 12.86 -1.69
C GLN A 147 5.89 14.17 -1.04
N PHE A 148 5.96 14.26 0.29
CA PHE A 148 5.61 15.45 1.04
C PHE A 148 6.52 16.63 0.65
N LEU A 149 7.85 16.45 0.70
CA LEU A 149 8.82 17.48 0.36
C LEU A 149 8.67 18.01 -1.07
N ARG A 150 8.32 17.15 -2.04
CA ARG A 150 8.03 17.55 -3.43
C ARG A 150 6.83 18.49 -3.54
N SER A 151 5.84 18.34 -2.66
CA SER A 151 4.63 19.18 -2.64
C SER A 151 4.79 20.48 -1.86
N CYS A 152 5.84 20.59 -1.03
CA CYS A 152 6.05 21.72 -0.14
C CYS A 152 6.75 22.90 -0.81
N ARG A 153 6.47 24.11 -0.31
CA ARG A 153 7.24 25.32 -0.56
C ARG A 153 7.76 25.84 0.76
N LEU A 154 9.05 26.14 0.85
CA LEU A 154 9.67 26.65 2.06
C LEU A 154 9.73 28.18 2.03
N GLU A 155 9.24 28.84 3.07
CA GLU A 155 9.44 30.28 3.27
C GLU A 155 10.51 30.55 4.31
N VAL A 156 11.57 31.24 3.93
CA VAL A 156 12.65 31.63 4.82
C VAL A 156 12.59 33.13 5.08
N GLY A 157 12.14 33.50 6.27
CA GLY A 157 12.03 34.89 6.67
C GLY A 157 13.34 35.44 7.24
N MET A 158 13.97 36.37 6.55
CA MET A 158 15.21 37.05 6.99
C MET A 158 14.99 38.55 7.26
N LYS A 159 15.60 39.07 8.32
CA LYS A 159 15.45 40.48 8.73
C LYS A 159 16.26 41.39 7.81
N ASN A 160 15.68 42.51 7.39
CA ASN A 160 16.38 43.52 6.58
C ASN A 160 17.53 44.23 7.32
N ASN A 161 17.36 44.52 8.61
CA ASN A 161 18.31 45.37 9.35
C ASN A 161 19.64 44.67 9.70
N VAL A 162 19.81 43.39 9.35
CA VAL A 162 21.00 42.60 9.69
C VAL A 162 21.56 42.04 8.39
N LYS A 163 22.89 42.11 8.19
CA LYS A 163 23.53 41.37 7.10
C LYS A 163 23.46 39.88 7.43
N TRP A 164 22.85 39.10 6.57
CA TRP A 164 22.68 37.66 6.76
C TRP A 164 23.16 36.92 5.52
N GLU A 165 23.73 35.75 5.74
CA GLU A 165 24.04 34.76 4.72
C GLU A 165 23.24 33.51 5.05
N LEU A 166 22.60 32.92 4.05
CA LEU A 166 21.77 31.76 4.27
C LEU A 166 22.64 30.52 4.55
N ASN A 167 22.57 30.00 5.76
CA ASN A 167 23.27 28.78 6.15
C ASN A 167 22.29 27.59 6.26
N ASN A 168 22.80 26.36 6.12
CA ASN A 168 22.02 25.12 6.18
C ASN A 168 21.24 25.00 7.50
N GLU A 169 21.82 25.43 8.62
CA GLU A 169 21.15 25.44 9.92
C GLU A 169 19.92 26.35 9.96
N MET A 170 19.98 27.49 9.25
CA MET A 170 18.85 28.40 9.17
C MET A 170 17.71 27.74 8.41
N VAL A 171 18.02 27.13 7.27
CA VAL A 171 17.05 26.41 6.44
C VAL A 171 16.40 25.26 7.22
N ALA A 172 17.21 24.43 7.90
CA ALA A 172 16.74 23.36 8.77
C ALA A 172 15.78 23.85 9.87
N ARG A 173 16.09 24.98 10.51
CA ARG A 173 15.22 25.60 11.51
C ARG A 173 13.89 26.07 10.92
N HIS A 174 13.90 26.58 9.70
CA HIS A 174 12.69 27.01 9.00
C HIS A 174 11.81 25.84 8.53
N PHE A 175 12.41 24.70 8.15
CA PHE A 175 11.67 23.46 7.91
C PHE A 175 10.86 23.04 9.15
N LEU A 176 11.49 23.03 10.32
CA LEU A 176 10.82 22.68 11.56
C LEU A 176 9.71 23.69 11.92
N LYS A 177 9.99 24.99 11.77
CA LYS A 177 9.05 26.04 12.17
C LYS A 177 7.82 26.15 11.28
N ASN A 178 7.98 25.97 9.97
CA ASN A 178 6.91 26.24 9.00
C ASN A 178 6.22 24.96 8.51
N LEU A 179 6.99 23.89 8.31
CA LEU A 179 6.49 22.62 7.77
C LEU A 179 6.39 21.52 8.83
N ASN A 180 6.89 21.78 10.06
CA ASN A 180 6.94 20.81 11.16
C ASN A 180 7.70 19.53 10.81
N VAL A 181 8.68 19.64 9.91
CA VAL A 181 9.58 18.55 9.51
C VAL A 181 10.95 18.82 10.12
N PHE A 182 11.48 17.82 10.84
CA PHE A 182 12.83 17.88 11.36
C PHE A 182 13.83 17.45 10.28
N VAL A 183 14.72 18.36 9.89
CA VAL A 183 15.76 18.11 8.89
C VAL A 183 17.11 18.42 9.53
N THR A 184 18.10 17.53 9.35
CA THR A 184 19.46 17.78 9.82
C THR A 184 20.19 18.73 8.87
N PRO A 185 21.05 19.64 9.36
CA PRO A 185 21.77 20.58 8.48
C PRO A 185 22.65 19.91 7.42
N HIS A 186 23.17 18.71 7.71
CA HIS A 186 24.00 17.92 6.78
C HIS A 186 23.20 17.31 5.61
N ALA A 187 21.89 17.13 5.79
CA ALA A 187 21.02 16.60 4.74
C ALA A 187 20.60 17.68 3.73
N VAL A 188 20.84 18.96 4.04
CA VAL A 188 20.49 20.09 3.16
C VAL A 188 21.70 20.51 2.35
N LYS A 189 21.51 20.69 1.05
CA LYS A 189 22.46 21.32 0.13
C LYS A 189 21.82 22.56 -0.47
N LEU A 190 22.52 23.69 -0.32
CA LEU A 190 22.19 24.95 -0.95
C LEU A 190 22.92 25.08 -2.29
N PRO A 191 22.46 25.96 -3.20
CA PRO A 191 23.24 26.29 -4.39
C PRO A 191 24.62 26.84 -4.00
N ASP A 192 25.61 26.67 -4.87
CA ASP A 192 27.01 27.03 -4.61
C ASP A 192 27.19 28.55 -4.37
N GLU A 193 26.27 29.37 -4.89
CA GLU A 193 26.28 30.81 -4.69
C GLU A 193 25.71 31.21 -3.31
N PRO A 194 26.41 32.06 -2.54
CA PRO A 194 25.92 32.50 -1.24
C PRO A 194 24.67 33.38 -1.39
N ILE A 195 23.58 32.96 -0.75
CA ILE A 195 22.31 33.67 -0.83
C ILE A 195 22.28 34.79 0.23
N THR A 196 22.35 36.03 -0.23
CA THR A 196 22.26 37.26 0.60
C THR A 196 21.06 38.15 0.23
N ARG A 197 20.33 37.81 -0.83
CA ARG A 197 19.24 38.61 -1.39
C ARG A 197 17.91 37.87 -1.24
N TRP A 198 16.82 38.62 -1.16
CA TRP A 198 15.47 38.06 -1.21
C TRP A 198 15.15 37.61 -2.64
N GLY A 199 14.44 36.50 -2.76
CA GLY A 199 14.15 35.91 -4.06
C GLY A 199 13.65 34.48 -3.95
N GLU A 200 13.46 33.85 -5.10
CA GLU A 200 13.13 32.44 -5.22
C GLU A 200 14.41 31.64 -5.47
N TYR A 201 14.57 30.58 -4.70
CA TYR A 201 15.71 29.68 -4.71
C TYR A 201 15.20 28.24 -4.59
N TRP A 202 16.10 27.28 -4.70
CA TRP A 202 15.83 25.88 -4.38
C TRP A 202 16.83 25.40 -3.34
N CYS A 203 16.42 24.46 -2.50
CA CYS A 203 17.33 23.71 -1.65
C CYS A 203 17.15 22.21 -1.93
N GLU A 204 18.26 21.49 -1.98
CA GLU A 204 18.27 20.04 -2.10
C GLU A 204 18.27 19.41 -0.72
N VAL A 205 17.34 18.49 -0.49
CA VAL A 205 17.22 17.75 0.77
C VAL A 205 17.40 16.27 0.49
N THR A 206 18.37 15.64 1.15
CA THR A 206 18.62 14.20 1.04
C THR A 206 17.84 13.45 2.12
N VAL A 207 17.02 12.48 1.69
CA VAL A 207 16.25 11.60 2.58
C VAL A 207 16.99 10.27 2.67
N ASN A 208 17.36 9.88 3.91
CA ASN A 208 18.07 8.64 4.23
C ASN A 208 19.40 8.42 3.47
N GLY A 209 19.97 9.48 2.88
CA GLY A 209 21.16 9.40 2.03
C GLY A 209 20.95 8.69 0.70
N LEU A 210 19.70 8.45 0.29
CA LEU A 210 19.35 7.77 -0.96
C LEU A 210 18.70 8.76 -1.94
N ASP A 211 17.58 9.36 -1.55
CA ASP A 211 16.82 10.22 -2.46
C ASP A 211 17.15 11.68 -2.20
N THR A 212 17.49 12.42 -3.27
CA THR A 212 17.68 13.86 -3.20
C THR A 212 16.46 14.56 -3.79
N VAL A 213 15.83 15.44 -3.00
CA VAL A 213 14.62 16.18 -3.40
C VAL A 213 14.92 17.66 -3.49
N ARG A 214 14.58 18.28 -4.63
CA ARG A 214 14.65 19.74 -4.81
C ARG A 214 13.39 20.38 -4.25
N VAL A 215 13.52 21.16 -3.19
CA VAL A 215 12.43 21.89 -2.55
C VAL A 215 12.51 23.36 -2.95
N PRO A 216 11.44 23.96 -3.51
CA PRO A 216 11.39 25.38 -3.80
C PRO A 216 11.35 26.20 -2.51
N MET A 217 12.19 27.22 -2.43
CA MET A 217 12.40 28.08 -1.27
C MET A 217 12.24 29.54 -1.66
N SER A 218 11.40 30.28 -0.93
CA SER A 218 11.28 31.74 -1.07
C SER A 218 11.94 32.42 0.12
N VAL A 219 12.95 33.25 -0.14
CA VAL A 219 13.60 34.06 0.89
C VAL A 219 12.89 35.40 0.94
N VAL A 220 12.16 35.64 2.02
CA VAL A 220 11.26 36.80 2.20
C VAL A 220 11.74 37.70 3.32
N ASN A 221 11.41 38.99 3.24
CA ASN A 221 11.69 39.92 4.32
C ASN A 221 10.83 39.59 5.55
N PHE A 222 11.48 39.32 6.68
CA PHE A 222 10.82 39.06 7.95
C PHE A 222 10.25 40.35 8.54
N MET A 223 8.98 40.62 8.27
CA MET A 223 8.22 41.68 8.92
C MET A 223 7.59 41.17 10.23
N ARG A 224 7.73 41.92 11.34
CA ARG A 224 6.89 41.73 12.55
C ARG A 224 5.61 42.57 12.41
N PRO A 225 4.40 42.12 12.84
CA PRO A 225 4.09 40.92 13.65
C PRO A 225 2.93 40.01 13.13
N LYS A 226 2.85 38.78 13.67
CA LYS A 226 1.67 37.87 13.59
C LYS A 226 0.63 38.14 14.71
N THR A 227 0.45 39.38 15.19
CA THR A 227 -0.67 39.68 16.10
C THR A 227 -2.00 39.61 15.34
N LYS A 228 -3.07 39.09 15.96
CA LYS A 228 -4.42 39.04 15.34
C LYS A 228 -4.82 40.39 14.74
N ARG A 229 -4.56 41.48 15.47
CA ARG A 229 -4.85 42.86 15.05
C ARG A 229 -4.13 43.28 13.76
N TYR A 230 -2.86 42.92 13.60
CA TYR A 230 -2.08 43.27 12.41
C TYR A 230 -2.48 42.42 11.19
N LYS A 231 -2.78 41.13 11.40
CA LYS A 231 -3.35 40.28 10.35
C LYS A 231 -4.70 40.81 9.85
N TYR A 232 -5.56 41.24 10.77
CA TYR A 232 -6.86 41.83 10.44
C TYR A 232 -6.69 43.14 9.64
N TRP A 233 -5.75 44.00 10.05
CA TRP A 233 -5.43 45.23 9.34
C TRP A 233 -4.90 44.98 7.91
N LEU A 234 -4.01 43.99 7.72
CA LEU A 234 -3.55 43.58 6.39
C LEU A 234 -4.69 43.04 5.52
N ALA A 235 -5.60 42.23 6.09
CA ALA A 235 -6.76 41.72 5.38
C ALA A 235 -7.69 42.86 4.91
N GLN A 236 -7.90 43.88 5.75
CA GLN A 236 -8.65 45.09 5.38
C GLN A 236 -7.96 45.90 4.27
N GLN A 237 -6.63 46.03 4.33
CA GLN A 237 -5.85 46.71 3.29
C GLN A 237 -5.91 45.97 1.93
N ALA A 238 -5.89 44.63 1.94
CA ALA A 238 -6.02 43.84 0.72
C ALA A 238 -7.44 43.94 0.12
N ALA A 239 -8.48 43.92 0.96
CA ALA A 239 -9.87 44.09 0.53
C ALA A 239 -10.18 45.50 0.01
N SER A 240 -9.41 46.50 0.42
CA SER A 240 -9.53 47.89 -0.07
C SER A 240 -8.76 48.14 -1.36
N LYS A 241 -7.91 47.21 -1.79
CA LYS A 241 -7.05 47.30 -3.00
C LYS A 241 -7.51 46.40 -4.15
N GLY A 242 -8.48 45.52 -3.92
CA GLY A 242 -9.18 44.75 -4.96
C GLY A 242 -10.54 45.37 -5.23
#